data_AF-A0A973I6S6-F1
#
_entry.id   AF-A0A973I6S6-F1
#
_cell.length_a   1.000
_cell.length_b   1.000
_cell.length_c   1.000
_cell.angle_alpha   90.00
_cell.angle_beta   90.00
_cell.angle_gamma   90.00
#
_symmetry.space_group_name_H-M   'P 1'
#
loop_
_entity.id
_entity.type
_entity.pdbx_description
1 polymer ?
#
loop_
_entity_poly.entity_id
_entity_poly.type
_entity_poly.pdbx_seq_one_letter_code
_entity_poly.pdbx_strand_id
1 'polypeptide(L)'
;MQNYNKSPKVTNGFNFQLSDNINGQQVDTMRISIPSSLLPQDTENLSMKVATYDPNNPEDAEFFPGEYQDSNGQKLVSVAFNFAAITTDTDEPVAQAMQRQRQQRLKSLKQKIGSANAEMLDEEPVIINRVIPIASCPILETMGDSDTTMADFQVPIYVYNPNSGLWVLIGQGTIFDDDGIQVSSNNTSFDCEVAIYTMEILVTSDIFLSQWWNLDYPILFEQPQQLCANIELRNEQQQILPGIFGLVTDKADTFTFSSSLFTTDDDGQARVCVTSTSTDVSTTAELYIYNVADLGFFTTSINLYDEDASHQTQVITIDRARKCYLEGDVKYPDNSSGKDHLMFAVGSNFFFSNFGNTDQQGHYSLPVSCDIEHKLYNYSAFLLSVLLGNTDDTLIKDVKIDGIKADTEQSDDGNLVVVNDFVIAYNQPYIFPLLQLTNNKLGVTAYALSEQFPIQVTITIRNQDGSIQYGKSSQQMVVNSKQDASDLWYLSISSQTFDFDIDTDNNQLFADIEMVDAKGKNWKINKVTISN
;
A
#
# COMPACT_ATOMS: atom_id res chain seq x y z
N MET A 1 -50.15 6.78 -30.07
CA MET A 1 -49.06 5.98 -30.67
C MET A 1 -48.28 6.92 -31.57
N GLN A 2 -47.24 7.56 -31.03
CA GLN A 2 -46.31 8.37 -31.81
C GLN A 2 -45.11 7.48 -32.14
N ASN A 3 -44.84 7.30 -33.43
CA ASN A 3 -43.66 6.62 -33.94
C ASN A 3 -42.41 7.38 -33.46
N TYR A 4 -41.65 6.78 -32.55
CA TYR A 4 -40.29 7.19 -32.25
C TYR A 4 -39.35 6.56 -33.28
N ASN A 5 -39.39 7.05 -34.52
CA ASN A 5 -38.23 6.93 -35.42
C ASN A 5 -37.30 8.07 -35.05
N LYS A 6 -36.25 7.82 -34.27
CA LYS A 6 -35.20 8.81 -34.07
C LYS A 6 -33.84 8.14 -33.97
N SER A 7 -32.99 8.50 -34.93
CA SER A 7 -31.53 8.45 -34.92
C SER A 7 -30.93 8.70 -33.53
N PRO A 8 -29.70 8.23 -33.27
CA PRO A 8 -29.06 8.31 -31.95
C PRO A 8 -29.12 9.71 -31.35
N LYS A 9 -29.43 9.80 -30.06
CA LYS A 9 -29.73 11.06 -29.36
C LYS A 9 -28.51 11.99 -29.36
N VAL A 10 -28.76 13.30 -29.57
CA VAL A 10 -27.77 14.37 -29.49
C VAL A 10 -28.21 15.32 -28.37
N THR A 11 -27.26 15.78 -27.56
CA THR A 11 -27.51 16.71 -26.45
C THR A 11 -27.10 18.14 -26.83
N ASN A 12 -27.73 19.14 -26.21
CA ASN A 12 -27.28 20.52 -26.31
C ASN A 12 -25.99 20.68 -25.49
N GLY A 13 -24.84 20.69 -26.17
CA GLY A 13 -23.54 20.72 -25.51
C GLY A 13 -22.39 20.43 -26.47
N PHE A 14 -21.33 19.84 -25.93
CA PHE A 14 -20.13 19.49 -26.69
C PHE A 14 -20.33 18.15 -27.39
N ASN A 15 -20.05 18.12 -28.68
CA ASN A 15 -20.22 16.93 -29.51
C ASN A 15 -18.91 16.61 -30.22
N PHE A 16 -18.42 15.40 -30.02
CA PHE A 16 -17.23 14.88 -30.64
C PHE A 16 -17.55 13.72 -31.56
N GLN A 17 -16.82 13.60 -32.65
CA GLN A 17 -17.03 12.59 -33.68
C GLN A 17 -15.68 12.11 -34.21
N LEU A 18 -15.49 10.80 -34.20
CA LEU A 18 -14.41 10.10 -34.88
C LEU A 18 -15.03 9.33 -36.03
N SER A 19 -14.48 9.50 -37.22
CA SER A 19 -14.95 8.79 -38.42
C SER A 19 -13.82 7.93 -38.98
N ASP A 20 -14.18 6.75 -39.49
CA ASP A 20 -13.27 5.83 -40.19
C ASP A 20 -13.92 5.33 -41.47
N ASN A 21 -13.16 4.65 -42.32
CA ASN A 21 -13.65 4.01 -43.53
C ASN A 21 -13.98 2.53 -43.27
N ILE A 22 -15.26 2.21 -43.16
CA ILE A 22 -15.75 0.84 -43.01
C ILE A 22 -16.45 0.46 -44.32
N ASN A 23 -16.01 -0.64 -44.95
CA ASN A 23 -16.56 -1.15 -46.22
C ASN A 23 -16.63 -0.12 -47.36
N GLY A 24 -15.69 0.82 -47.42
CA GLY A 24 -15.64 1.85 -48.46
C GLY A 24 -16.52 3.08 -48.18
N GLN A 25 -17.21 3.12 -47.03
CA GLN A 25 -18.03 4.24 -46.58
C GLN A 25 -17.37 4.94 -45.38
N GLN A 26 -17.45 6.27 -45.37
CA GLN A 26 -17.05 7.05 -44.20
C GLN A 26 -18.15 6.95 -43.14
N VAL A 27 -17.84 6.31 -42.03
CA VAL A 27 -18.77 6.02 -40.93
C VAL A 27 -18.26 6.65 -39.65
N ASP A 28 -19.16 7.20 -38.85
CA ASP A 28 -18.83 7.74 -37.53
C ASP A 28 -18.67 6.61 -36.54
N THR A 29 -17.45 6.14 -36.36
CA THR A 29 -17.13 5.00 -35.50
C THR A 29 -17.36 5.29 -34.04
N MET A 30 -17.19 6.56 -33.62
CA MET A 30 -17.51 7.00 -32.27
C MET A 30 -18.08 8.42 -32.25
N ARG A 31 -19.13 8.63 -31.47
CA ARG A 31 -19.68 9.95 -31.13
C ARG A 31 -19.82 10.10 -29.62
N ILE A 32 -19.36 11.20 -29.06
CA ILE A 32 -19.52 11.52 -27.63
C ILE A 32 -20.23 12.87 -27.51
N SER A 33 -21.37 12.90 -26.84
CA SER A 33 -22.21 14.08 -26.63
C SER A 33 -22.32 14.40 -25.13
N ILE A 34 -21.68 15.49 -24.70
CA ILE A 34 -21.63 15.94 -23.29
C ILE A 34 -22.54 17.18 -23.15
N PRO A 35 -23.65 17.08 -22.40
CA PRO A 35 -24.50 18.24 -22.12
C PRO A 35 -23.72 19.36 -21.43
N SER A 36 -23.90 20.61 -21.88
CA SER A 36 -23.25 21.77 -21.22
C SER A 36 -23.76 21.98 -19.80
N SER A 37 -24.95 21.46 -19.47
CA SER A 37 -25.55 21.49 -18.14
C SER A 37 -24.73 20.74 -17.08
N LEU A 38 -23.88 19.80 -17.51
CA LEU A 38 -23.01 19.02 -16.64
C LEU A 38 -21.68 19.72 -16.33
N LEU A 39 -21.32 20.77 -17.08
CA LEU A 39 -20.04 21.44 -16.97
C LEU A 39 -20.17 22.79 -16.23
N PRO A 40 -19.06 23.29 -15.65
CA PRO A 40 -18.98 24.67 -15.20
C PRO A 40 -19.37 25.67 -16.30
N GLN A 41 -20.00 26.79 -15.93
CA GLN A 41 -20.52 27.77 -16.91
C GLN A 41 -19.42 28.45 -17.72
N ASP A 42 -18.18 28.43 -17.22
CA ASP A 42 -16.98 28.98 -17.83
C ASP A 42 -16.26 27.99 -18.77
N THR A 43 -16.74 26.75 -18.90
CA THR A 43 -16.17 25.81 -19.87
C THR A 43 -16.58 26.18 -21.29
N GLU A 44 -15.66 26.79 -22.04
CA GLU A 44 -15.89 27.22 -23.44
C GLU A 44 -15.48 26.16 -24.46
N ASN A 45 -14.44 25.38 -24.16
CA ASN A 45 -13.87 24.40 -25.07
C ASN A 45 -13.52 23.11 -24.33
N LEU A 46 -13.56 22.00 -25.05
CA LEU A 46 -13.09 20.71 -24.58
C LEU A 46 -12.04 20.16 -25.55
N SER A 47 -10.94 19.66 -25.01
CA SER A 47 -9.91 18.95 -25.78
C SER A 47 -10.05 17.46 -25.56
N MET A 48 -9.96 16.66 -26.63
CA MET A 48 -10.14 15.21 -26.55
C MET A 48 -9.01 14.46 -27.25
N LYS A 49 -8.50 13.43 -26.58
CA LYS A 49 -7.70 12.36 -27.16
C LYS A 49 -8.54 11.10 -27.13
N VAL A 50 -8.89 10.58 -28.31
CA VAL A 50 -9.72 9.38 -28.44
C VAL A 50 -9.02 8.35 -29.32
N ALA A 51 -9.13 7.09 -28.93
CA ALA A 51 -8.76 5.95 -29.77
C ALA A 51 -9.81 4.85 -29.57
N THR A 52 -10.17 4.18 -30.66
CA THR A 52 -11.10 3.05 -30.66
C THR A 52 -10.33 1.83 -31.12
N TYR A 53 -10.50 0.71 -30.44
CA TYR A 53 -9.72 -0.50 -30.68
C TYR A 53 -10.65 -1.68 -30.99
N ASP A 54 -10.18 -2.60 -31.84
CA ASP A 54 -10.84 -3.89 -32.06
C ASP A 54 -10.17 -4.97 -31.18
N PRO A 55 -10.85 -5.53 -30.18
CA PRO A 55 -10.27 -6.57 -29.32
C PRO A 55 -9.91 -7.86 -30.06
N ASN A 56 -10.44 -8.07 -31.27
CA ASN A 56 -10.11 -9.23 -32.10
C ASN A 56 -8.90 -8.98 -33.02
N ASN A 57 -8.36 -7.75 -33.05
CA ASN A 57 -7.14 -7.41 -33.74
C ASN A 57 -5.94 -7.51 -32.77
N PRO A 58 -4.96 -8.41 -33.01
CA PRO A 58 -3.81 -8.59 -32.11
C PRO A 58 -2.98 -7.33 -31.85
N GLU A 59 -2.87 -6.43 -32.83
CA GLU A 59 -2.12 -5.18 -32.67
C GLU A 59 -2.86 -4.18 -31.78
N ASP A 60 -4.19 -4.20 -31.80
CA ASP A 60 -5.03 -3.35 -30.96
C ASP A 60 -5.12 -3.92 -29.54
N ALA A 61 -5.23 -5.24 -29.40
CA ALA A 61 -5.36 -5.93 -28.12
C ALA A 61 -4.18 -5.67 -27.16
N GLU A 62 -2.98 -5.36 -27.66
CA GLU A 62 -1.81 -4.98 -26.84
C GLU A 62 -2.06 -3.68 -26.04
N PHE A 63 -2.95 -2.81 -26.52
CA PHE A 63 -3.31 -1.55 -25.83
C PHE A 63 -4.39 -1.74 -24.76
N PHE A 64 -4.89 -2.96 -24.56
CA PHE A 64 -5.88 -3.26 -23.53
C PHE A 64 -5.29 -3.14 -22.12
N PRO A 65 -5.81 -2.24 -21.25
CA PRO A 65 -5.28 -2.11 -19.90
C PRO A 65 -5.84 -3.17 -18.96
N GLY A 66 -4.95 -3.77 -18.16
CA GLY A 66 -5.32 -4.72 -17.12
C GLY A 66 -5.68 -6.11 -17.64
N GLU A 67 -6.23 -6.93 -16.76
CA GLU A 67 -6.69 -8.28 -17.11
C GLU A 67 -8.11 -8.20 -17.70
N TYR A 68 -8.47 -9.10 -18.62
CA TYR A 68 -9.86 -9.28 -19.09
C TYR A 68 -10.74 -9.86 -17.98
N GLN A 69 -10.85 -9.16 -16.86
CA GLN A 69 -11.51 -9.61 -15.65
C GLN A 69 -12.21 -8.43 -14.94
N ASP A 70 -13.45 -8.65 -14.51
CA ASP A 70 -14.19 -7.68 -13.70
C ASP A 70 -13.84 -7.75 -12.21
N SER A 71 -14.37 -6.80 -11.44
CA SER A 71 -14.20 -6.74 -9.97
C SER A 71 -14.73 -7.96 -9.21
N ASN A 72 -15.52 -8.83 -9.85
CA ASN A 72 -16.06 -10.06 -9.28
C ASN A 72 -15.26 -11.30 -9.71
N GLY A 73 -14.18 -11.12 -10.47
CA GLY A 73 -13.34 -12.20 -10.97
C GLY A 73 -13.85 -12.84 -12.27
N GLN A 74 -14.88 -12.29 -12.91
CA GLN A 74 -15.44 -12.84 -14.15
C GLN A 74 -14.58 -12.45 -15.34
N LYS A 75 -14.23 -13.41 -16.19
CA LYS A 75 -13.54 -13.10 -17.44
C LYS A 75 -14.46 -12.33 -18.37
N LEU A 76 -13.90 -11.39 -19.12
CA LEU A 76 -14.61 -10.50 -20.01
C LEU A 76 -14.33 -10.87 -21.46
N VAL A 77 -15.37 -10.91 -22.31
CA VAL A 77 -15.23 -10.97 -23.77
C VAL A 77 -15.64 -9.63 -24.33
N SER A 78 -14.66 -8.95 -24.93
CA SER A 78 -14.82 -7.61 -25.45
C SER A 78 -15.41 -7.60 -26.85
N VAL A 79 -16.47 -6.82 -26.99
CA VAL A 79 -17.11 -6.45 -28.25
C VAL A 79 -16.40 -5.22 -28.85
N ALA A 80 -16.01 -4.25 -28.02
CA ALA A 80 -15.17 -3.12 -28.44
C ALA A 80 -14.59 -2.42 -27.21
N PHE A 81 -13.37 -1.88 -27.29
CA PHE A 81 -12.84 -1.03 -26.21
C PHE A 81 -12.30 0.28 -26.75
N ASN A 82 -12.27 1.30 -25.89
CA ASN A 82 -11.96 2.66 -26.27
C ASN A 82 -11.12 3.34 -25.20
N PHE A 83 -10.23 4.21 -25.65
CA PHE A 83 -9.56 5.21 -24.83
C PHE A 83 -10.16 6.59 -25.12
N ALA A 84 -10.54 7.33 -24.09
CA ALA A 84 -11.00 8.70 -24.20
C ALA A 84 -10.49 9.53 -23.01
N ALA A 85 -9.60 10.47 -23.30
CA ALA A 85 -9.17 11.49 -22.33
C ALA A 85 -9.71 12.85 -22.78
N ILE A 86 -10.60 13.43 -21.98
CA ILE A 86 -11.27 14.71 -22.26
C ILE A 86 -10.92 15.72 -21.17
N THR A 87 -10.40 16.88 -21.57
CA THR A 87 -10.05 17.99 -20.67
C THR A 87 -10.77 19.28 -21.04
N THR A 88 -10.97 20.17 -20.08
CA THR A 88 -11.49 21.53 -20.27
C THR A 88 -10.41 22.46 -20.82
N ASP A 89 -10.76 23.72 -21.04
CA ASP A 89 -9.86 24.83 -21.39
C ASP A 89 -8.76 25.11 -20.34
N THR A 90 -8.92 24.62 -19.11
CA THR A 90 -7.96 24.75 -18.01
C THR A 90 -7.08 23.50 -17.83
N ASP A 91 -7.07 22.59 -18.81
CA ASP A 91 -6.44 21.26 -18.73
C ASP A 91 -6.98 20.37 -17.59
N GLU A 92 -8.12 20.72 -17.00
CA GLU A 92 -8.79 19.91 -15.98
C GLU A 92 -9.54 18.75 -16.66
N PRO A 93 -9.43 17.50 -16.17
CA PRO A 93 -10.24 16.41 -16.67
C PRO A 93 -11.74 16.73 -16.56
N VAL A 94 -12.50 16.54 -17.65
CA VAL A 94 -13.96 16.79 -17.70
C VAL A 94 -14.70 16.13 -16.55
N ALA A 95 -14.24 14.94 -16.21
CA ALA A 95 -14.56 14.21 -15.01
C ALA A 95 -14.64 15.07 -13.73
N GLN A 96 -13.54 15.74 -13.39
CA GLN A 96 -13.43 16.56 -12.19
C GLN A 96 -14.29 17.81 -12.31
N ALA A 97 -14.35 18.40 -13.51
CA ALA A 97 -15.20 19.55 -13.80
C ALA A 97 -16.70 19.24 -13.57
N MET A 98 -17.17 18.08 -14.04
CA MET A 98 -18.55 17.59 -13.83
C MET A 98 -18.83 17.34 -12.35
N GLN A 99 -17.93 16.66 -11.64
CA GLN A 99 -18.09 16.40 -10.20
C GLN A 99 -18.17 17.71 -9.40
N ARG A 100 -17.32 18.69 -9.74
CA ARG A 100 -17.34 20.01 -9.11
C ARG A 100 -18.66 20.72 -9.39
N GLN A 101 -19.13 20.73 -10.63
CA GLN A 101 -20.40 21.35 -11.01
C GLN A 101 -21.58 20.70 -10.28
N ARG A 102 -21.58 19.37 -10.18
CA ARG A 102 -22.56 18.60 -9.41
C ARG A 102 -22.58 19.02 -7.94
N GLN A 103 -21.42 19.10 -7.29
CA GLN A 103 -21.30 19.55 -5.91
C GLN A 103 -21.77 21.01 -5.72
N GLN A 104 -21.47 21.90 -6.65
CA GLN A 104 -21.94 23.29 -6.61
C GLN A 104 -23.46 23.36 -6.74
N ARG A 105 -24.05 22.58 -7.65
CA ARG A 105 -25.49 22.49 -7.84
C ARG A 105 -26.17 21.95 -6.58
N LEU A 106 -25.67 20.86 -5.99
CA LEU A 106 -26.17 20.29 -4.73
C LEU A 106 -26.07 21.30 -3.57
N LYS A 107 -24.97 22.04 -3.45
CA LYS A 107 -24.83 23.13 -2.46
C LYS A 107 -25.88 24.22 -2.67
N SER A 108 -26.08 24.67 -3.91
CA SER A 108 -27.06 25.70 -4.24
C SER A 108 -28.52 25.25 -3.99
N LEU A 109 -28.81 23.96 -4.17
CA LEU A 109 -30.13 23.39 -3.92
C LEU A 109 -30.41 23.16 -2.44
N LYS A 110 -29.41 22.68 -1.68
CA LYS A 110 -29.48 22.61 -0.21
C LYS A 110 -29.77 23.98 0.40
N GLN A 111 -29.22 25.05 -0.17
CA GLN A 111 -29.51 26.44 0.23
C GLN A 111 -30.91 26.94 -0.17
N LYS A 112 -31.51 26.42 -1.25
CA LYS A 112 -32.79 26.89 -1.80
C LYS A 112 -34.02 26.11 -1.33
N ILE A 113 -33.92 24.79 -1.08
CA ILE A 113 -35.10 23.90 -0.95
C ILE A 113 -35.11 23.12 0.39
N GLY A 114 -34.03 23.14 1.17
CA GLY A 114 -33.92 22.35 2.39
C GLY A 114 -33.60 20.88 2.12
N SER A 115 -32.88 20.24 3.05
CA SER A 115 -32.04 19.05 2.83
C SER A 115 -32.75 17.75 2.38
N ALA A 116 -34.08 17.66 2.37
CA ALA A 116 -34.78 16.38 2.21
C ALA A 116 -35.05 15.94 0.75
N ASN A 117 -34.99 16.86 -0.23
CA ASN A 117 -35.34 16.56 -1.64
C ASN A 117 -34.18 16.82 -2.63
N ALA A 118 -32.96 17.07 -2.14
CA ALA A 118 -31.84 17.44 -3.01
C ALA A 118 -31.20 16.24 -3.76
N GLU A 119 -31.61 15.01 -3.44
CA GLU A 119 -30.97 13.78 -3.95
C GLU A 119 -31.59 13.21 -5.24
N MET A 120 -32.71 13.74 -5.72
CA MET A 120 -33.32 13.31 -6.99
C MET A 120 -33.33 14.43 -8.03
N LEU A 121 -32.14 14.74 -8.55
CA LEU A 121 -32.07 15.41 -9.84
C LEU A 121 -31.87 14.33 -10.90
N ASP A 122 -32.81 14.21 -11.84
CA ASP A 122 -32.53 13.57 -13.12
C ASP A 122 -31.42 14.39 -13.80
N GLU A 123 -30.22 13.83 -13.84
CA GLU A 123 -29.08 14.41 -14.54
C GLU A 123 -29.19 14.03 -16.03
N GLU A 124 -28.98 15.01 -16.92
CA GLU A 124 -28.91 14.73 -18.35
C GLU A 124 -27.70 13.80 -18.60
N PRO A 125 -27.85 12.66 -19.27
CA PRO A 125 -26.74 11.73 -19.46
C PRO A 125 -25.75 12.25 -20.50
N VAL A 126 -24.49 11.87 -20.35
CA VAL A 126 -23.53 11.85 -21.47
C VAL A 126 -23.95 10.71 -22.40
N ILE A 127 -23.98 10.99 -23.70
CA ILE A 127 -24.39 10.00 -24.71
C ILE A 127 -23.16 9.60 -25.52
N ILE A 128 -22.80 8.32 -25.48
CA ILE A 128 -21.80 7.74 -26.38
C ILE A 128 -22.52 6.92 -27.43
N ASN A 129 -22.13 7.06 -28.70
CA ASN A 129 -22.48 6.13 -29.75
C ASN A 129 -21.21 5.47 -30.26
N ARG A 130 -21.19 4.15 -30.32
CA ARG A 130 -20.04 3.38 -30.80
C ARG A 130 -20.51 2.33 -31.79
N VAL A 131 -19.95 2.36 -33.00
CA VAL A 131 -20.18 1.30 -33.99
C VAL A 131 -19.61 -0.01 -33.47
N ILE A 132 -20.29 -1.13 -33.69
CA ILE A 132 -19.76 -2.46 -33.35
C ILE A 132 -18.75 -2.88 -34.42
N PRO A 133 -17.50 -3.25 -34.06
CA PRO A 133 -16.56 -3.82 -35.02
C PRO A 133 -17.13 -5.05 -35.71
N ILE A 134 -16.91 -5.19 -37.02
CA ILE A 134 -17.45 -6.31 -37.81
C ILE A 134 -17.05 -7.66 -37.20
N ALA A 135 -15.80 -7.78 -36.75
CA ALA A 135 -15.27 -8.99 -36.12
C ALA A 135 -15.96 -9.38 -34.81
N SER A 136 -16.61 -8.41 -34.14
CA SER A 136 -17.25 -8.60 -32.83
C SER A 136 -18.72 -8.98 -32.90
N CYS A 137 -19.34 -8.96 -34.08
CA CYS A 137 -20.77 -9.26 -34.20
C CYS A 137 -21.16 -10.71 -33.87
N PRO A 138 -20.34 -11.74 -34.18
CA PRO A 138 -20.58 -13.09 -33.69
C PRO A 138 -20.65 -13.20 -32.16
N ILE A 139 -20.00 -12.27 -31.43
CA ILE A 139 -20.07 -12.22 -29.96
C ILE A 139 -21.48 -11.81 -29.52
N LEU A 140 -22.12 -10.85 -30.19
CA LEU A 140 -23.50 -10.45 -29.90
C LEU A 140 -24.47 -11.62 -30.11
N GLU A 141 -24.29 -12.39 -31.19
CA GLU A 141 -25.09 -13.57 -31.46
C GLU A 141 -24.89 -14.67 -30.41
N THR A 142 -23.65 -14.87 -29.97
CA THR A 142 -23.27 -15.94 -29.04
C THR A 142 -23.70 -15.63 -27.60
N MET A 143 -23.52 -14.38 -27.16
CA MET A 143 -23.78 -13.96 -25.78
C MET A 143 -25.23 -13.54 -25.56
N GLY A 144 -25.93 -13.11 -26.61
CA GLY A 144 -27.33 -12.69 -26.52
C GLY A 144 -27.53 -11.38 -25.74
N ASP A 145 -28.78 -11.06 -25.44
CA ASP A 145 -29.15 -9.87 -24.66
C ASP A 145 -28.71 -10.03 -23.19
N SER A 146 -27.90 -9.08 -22.69
CA SER A 146 -27.37 -9.12 -21.32
C SER A 146 -28.42 -8.85 -20.24
N ASP A 147 -29.50 -8.16 -20.58
CA ASP A 147 -30.57 -7.83 -19.64
C ASP A 147 -31.95 -7.84 -20.30
N THR A 148 -32.52 -9.05 -20.35
CA THR A 148 -33.87 -9.30 -20.87
C THR A 148 -35.00 -8.59 -20.10
N THR A 149 -34.70 -7.95 -18.96
CA THR A 149 -35.70 -7.16 -18.20
C THR A 149 -35.82 -5.74 -18.72
N MET A 150 -34.82 -5.26 -19.45
CA MET A 150 -34.87 -3.99 -20.18
C MET A 150 -35.49 -4.21 -21.57
N ALA A 151 -36.10 -3.17 -22.12
CA ALA A 151 -36.56 -3.20 -23.50
C ALA A 151 -35.34 -3.11 -24.43
N ASP A 152 -35.41 -3.80 -25.57
CA ASP A 152 -34.38 -3.81 -26.62
C ASP A 152 -33.09 -4.55 -26.22
N PHE A 153 -32.24 -4.84 -27.19
CA PHE A 153 -31.02 -5.64 -27.01
C PHE A 153 -29.95 -4.85 -26.23
N GLN A 154 -29.58 -5.35 -25.06
CA GLN A 154 -28.60 -4.72 -24.16
C GLN A 154 -27.23 -5.40 -24.22
N VAL A 155 -26.20 -4.58 -24.05
CA VAL A 155 -24.79 -4.98 -23.94
C VAL A 155 -24.18 -4.33 -22.68
N PRO A 156 -23.46 -5.07 -21.82
CA PRO A 156 -22.92 -4.49 -20.60
C PRO A 156 -21.72 -3.58 -20.88
N ILE A 157 -21.58 -2.55 -20.06
CA ILE A 157 -20.55 -1.51 -20.20
C ILE A 157 -19.66 -1.49 -18.97
N TYR A 158 -18.36 -1.64 -19.18
CA TYR A 158 -17.35 -1.65 -18.13
C TYR A 158 -16.38 -0.48 -18.26
N VAL A 159 -15.80 -0.08 -17.13
CA VAL A 159 -14.80 0.97 -17.04
C VAL A 159 -13.61 0.52 -16.20
N TYR A 160 -12.40 0.80 -16.65
CA TYR A 160 -11.18 0.38 -15.96
C TYR A 160 -10.94 1.23 -14.71
N ASN A 161 -10.70 0.59 -13.57
CA ASN A 161 -10.29 1.25 -12.34
C ASN A 161 -8.77 1.10 -12.14
N PRO A 162 -7.97 2.17 -12.33
CA PRO A 162 -6.52 2.09 -12.22
C PRO A 162 -6.02 1.83 -10.79
N ASN A 163 -6.85 2.05 -9.76
CA ASN A 163 -6.46 1.79 -8.37
C ASN A 163 -6.53 0.30 -8.02
N SER A 164 -7.49 -0.43 -8.61
CA SER A 164 -7.64 -1.87 -8.39
C SER A 164 -7.04 -2.72 -9.51
N GLY A 165 -6.78 -2.13 -10.68
CA GLY A 165 -6.34 -2.87 -11.87
C GLY A 165 -7.45 -3.70 -12.54
N LEU A 166 -8.72 -3.43 -12.22
CA LEU A 166 -9.87 -4.25 -12.62
C LEU A 166 -10.95 -3.43 -13.33
N TRP A 167 -11.79 -4.10 -14.12
CA TRP A 167 -12.94 -3.51 -14.80
C TRP A 167 -14.18 -3.49 -13.91
N VAL A 168 -14.92 -2.38 -13.92
CA VAL A 168 -16.12 -2.15 -13.10
C VAL A 168 -17.32 -1.96 -14.01
N LEU A 169 -18.40 -2.74 -13.80
CA LEU A 169 -19.66 -2.60 -14.53
C LEU A 169 -20.33 -1.27 -14.18
N ILE A 170 -20.69 -0.48 -15.18
CA ILE A 170 -21.31 0.85 -15.00
C ILE A 170 -22.73 0.97 -15.53
N GLY A 171 -23.20 -0.01 -16.30
CA GLY A 171 -24.54 -0.01 -16.86
C GLY A 171 -24.66 -0.85 -18.12
N GLN A 172 -25.69 -0.56 -18.91
CA GLN A 172 -26.03 -1.23 -20.17
C GLN A 172 -26.04 -0.20 -21.32
N GLY A 173 -25.60 -0.63 -22.51
CA GLY A 173 -25.78 0.08 -23.77
C GLY A 173 -26.82 -0.64 -24.64
N THR A 174 -27.56 0.12 -25.44
CA THR A 174 -28.62 -0.42 -26.32
C THR A 174 -28.16 -0.43 -27.77
N ILE A 175 -28.42 -1.51 -28.50
CA ILE A 175 -28.03 -1.64 -29.92
C ILE A 175 -29.10 -1.06 -30.85
N PHE A 176 -28.62 -0.33 -31.86
CA PHE A 176 -29.38 0.25 -32.96
C PHE A 176 -28.85 -0.27 -34.30
N ASP A 177 -29.72 -0.45 -35.28
CA ASP A 177 -29.37 -0.78 -36.66
C ASP A 177 -29.02 0.47 -37.50
N ASP A 178 -28.75 0.26 -38.80
CA ASP A 178 -28.41 1.30 -39.78
C ASP A 178 -29.47 2.39 -39.91
N ASP A 179 -30.74 2.02 -39.74
CA ASP A 179 -31.87 2.94 -39.82
C ASP A 179 -32.06 3.73 -38.50
N GLY A 180 -31.22 3.46 -37.50
CA GLY A 180 -31.31 4.03 -36.17
C GLY A 180 -32.50 3.49 -35.38
N ILE A 181 -32.93 2.27 -35.67
CA ILE A 181 -34.00 1.57 -34.97
C ILE A 181 -33.37 0.65 -33.92
N GLN A 182 -33.95 0.65 -32.71
CA GLN A 182 -33.50 -0.24 -31.63
C GLN A 182 -33.68 -1.71 -32.03
N VAL A 183 -32.63 -2.48 -31.83
CA VAL A 183 -32.64 -3.93 -32.08
C VAL A 183 -33.41 -4.62 -30.96
N SER A 184 -34.32 -5.52 -31.31
CA SER A 184 -35.14 -6.26 -30.35
C SER A 184 -34.31 -7.18 -29.44
N SER A 185 -34.69 -7.34 -28.17
CA SER A 185 -34.01 -8.20 -27.20
C SER A 185 -33.95 -9.68 -27.60
N ASN A 186 -34.85 -10.14 -28.45
CA ASN A 186 -34.86 -11.50 -28.99
C ASN A 186 -34.11 -11.65 -30.33
N ASN A 187 -33.36 -10.63 -30.75
CA ASN A 187 -32.54 -10.72 -31.95
C ASN A 187 -31.44 -11.76 -31.75
N THR A 188 -31.29 -12.66 -32.72
CA THR A 188 -30.36 -13.79 -32.64
C THR A 188 -29.37 -13.82 -33.80
N SER A 189 -29.41 -12.81 -34.68
CA SER A 189 -28.51 -12.69 -35.82
C SER A 189 -28.10 -11.24 -36.08
N PHE A 190 -26.81 -11.00 -36.26
CA PHE A 190 -26.19 -9.71 -36.52
C PHE A 190 -25.28 -9.84 -37.75
N ASP A 191 -25.72 -9.31 -38.89
CA ASP A 191 -24.93 -9.33 -40.13
C ASP A 191 -24.16 -8.01 -40.30
N CYS A 192 -22.98 -7.94 -39.69
CA CYS A 192 -22.15 -6.74 -39.74
C CYS A 192 -21.32 -6.58 -41.02
N GLU A 193 -21.38 -7.55 -41.94
CA GLU A 193 -20.81 -7.37 -43.27
C GLU A 193 -21.73 -6.50 -44.14
N VAL A 194 -23.03 -6.54 -43.87
CA VAL A 194 -24.07 -5.86 -44.66
C VAL A 194 -24.68 -4.65 -43.93
N ALA A 195 -24.73 -4.68 -42.60
CA ALA A 195 -25.32 -3.62 -41.78
C ALA A 195 -24.35 -3.05 -40.73
N ILE A 196 -24.51 -1.77 -40.39
CA ILE A 196 -23.77 -1.11 -39.31
C ILE A 196 -24.64 -1.07 -38.06
N TYR A 197 -24.20 -1.77 -37.03
CA TYR A 197 -24.83 -1.69 -35.72
C TYR A 197 -24.12 -0.66 -34.86
N THR A 198 -24.89 0.22 -34.23
CA THR A 198 -24.39 1.26 -33.33
C THR A 198 -24.95 1.03 -31.94
N MET A 199 -24.09 1.07 -30.94
CA MET A 199 -24.51 1.00 -29.55
C MET A 199 -24.59 2.40 -28.94
N GLU A 200 -25.74 2.75 -28.35
CA GLU A 200 -25.94 3.97 -27.56
C GLU A 200 -25.72 3.66 -26.08
N ILE A 201 -24.83 4.40 -25.43
CA ILE A 201 -24.59 4.34 -23.99
C ILE A 201 -25.07 5.65 -23.37
N LEU A 202 -25.91 5.54 -22.35
CA LEU A 202 -26.35 6.66 -21.53
C LEU A 202 -25.62 6.62 -20.19
N VAL A 203 -24.69 7.52 -19.96
CA VAL A 203 -23.94 7.56 -18.70
C VAL A 203 -24.35 8.74 -17.84
N THR A 204 -24.84 8.38 -16.65
CA THR A 204 -25.21 9.31 -15.57
C THR A 204 -24.27 9.20 -14.36
N SER A 205 -23.31 8.27 -14.40
CA SER A 205 -22.39 7.97 -13.29
C SER A 205 -21.08 8.75 -13.39
N ASP A 206 -20.57 9.19 -12.24
CA ASP A 206 -19.22 9.71 -12.02
C ASP A 206 -18.13 8.64 -12.26
N ILE A 207 -18.37 7.56 -13.00
CA ILE A 207 -17.33 6.57 -13.37
C ILE A 207 -16.77 6.82 -14.78
N PHE A 208 -17.38 7.71 -15.56
CA PHE A 208 -16.81 8.23 -16.81
C PHE A 208 -15.44 8.94 -16.63
N LEU A 209 -14.93 9.02 -15.40
CA LEU A 209 -13.66 9.65 -15.01
C LEU A 209 -12.42 8.80 -15.30
N SER A 210 -12.62 7.57 -15.76
CA SER A 210 -11.55 6.69 -16.21
C SER A 210 -11.36 6.85 -17.72
N GLN A 211 -10.10 6.80 -18.16
CA GLN A 211 -9.73 7.03 -19.56
C GLN A 211 -10.07 5.84 -20.47
N TRP A 212 -10.47 4.70 -19.92
CA TRP A 212 -10.62 3.44 -20.64
C TRP A 212 -12.00 2.83 -20.39
N TRP A 213 -12.73 2.57 -21.48
CA TRP A 213 -14.07 1.99 -21.46
C TRP A 213 -14.12 0.75 -22.33
N ASN A 214 -14.88 -0.25 -21.90
CA ASN A 214 -15.02 -1.50 -22.63
C ASN A 214 -16.49 -1.93 -22.74
N LEU A 215 -16.81 -2.49 -23.90
CA LEU A 215 -18.07 -3.16 -24.17
C LEU A 215 -17.80 -4.64 -23.97
N ASP A 216 -18.08 -5.15 -22.78
CA ASP A 216 -17.80 -6.55 -22.46
C ASP A 216 -19.07 -7.28 -22.11
N TYR A 217 -19.18 -8.50 -22.62
CA TYR A 217 -19.99 -9.49 -21.93
C TYR A 217 -19.15 -10.14 -20.83
N PRO A 218 -19.69 -10.28 -19.61
CA PRO A 218 -19.14 -11.27 -18.70
C PRO A 218 -19.27 -12.62 -19.40
N ILE A 219 -18.15 -13.33 -19.51
CA ILE A 219 -18.13 -14.73 -19.89
C ILE A 219 -18.79 -15.48 -18.72
N LEU A 220 -20.12 -15.53 -18.69
CA LEU A 220 -20.89 -16.42 -17.83
C LEU A 220 -20.77 -17.84 -18.39
N PHE A 221 -19.55 -18.38 -18.41
CA PHE A 221 -19.37 -19.82 -18.40
C PHE A 221 -19.07 -20.21 -16.97
N GLU A 222 -20.15 -20.63 -16.30
CA GLU A 222 -20.15 -21.37 -15.04
C GLU A 222 -19.83 -20.54 -13.78
N GLN A 223 -20.49 -20.89 -12.67
CA GLN A 223 -20.26 -20.19 -11.40
C GLN A 223 -18.78 -20.34 -11.03
N PRO A 224 -18.11 -19.25 -10.60
CA PRO A 224 -16.74 -19.33 -10.12
C PRO A 224 -16.62 -20.46 -9.10
N GLN A 225 -15.82 -21.47 -9.42
CA GLN A 225 -15.61 -22.60 -8.54
C GLN A 225 -14.53 -22.21 -7.54
N GLN A 226 -14.89 -22.19 -6.26
CA GLN A 226 -13.92 -21.99 -5.21
C GLN A 226 -13.23 -23.32 -4.91
N LEU A 227 -11.92 -23.33 -5.08
CA LEU A 227 -11.08 -24.46 -4.71
C LEU A 227 -10.27 -24.09 -3.49
N CYS A 228 -10.31 -24.93 -2.47
CA CYS A 228 -9.59 -24.75 -1.23
C CYS A 228 -8.66 -25.92 -0.91
N ALA A 229 -7.65 -25.64 -0.10
CA ALA A 229 -6.83 -26.64 0.56
C ALA A 229 -6.61 -26.23 2.02
N ASN A 230 -6.62 -27.23 2.90
CA ASN A 230 -6.12 -27.07 4.26
C ASN A 230 -4.66 -27.52 4.26
N ILE A 231 -3.76 -26.63 4.66
CA ILE A 231 -2.34 -26.90 4.77
C ILE A 231 -1.89 -26.76 6.22
N GLU A 232 -0.86 -27.53 6.59
CA GLU A 232 -0.15 -27.40 7.86
C GLU A 232 1.35 -27.34 7.57
N LEU A 233 2.01 -26.30 8.06
CA LEU A 233 3.44 -26.11 7.87
C LEU A 233 4.22 -26.64 9.08
N ARG A 234 5.21 -27.48 8.78
CA ARG A 234 6.13 -28.03 9.77
C ARG A 234 7.58 -27.81 9.36
N ASN A 235 8.49 -27.85 10.33
CA ASN A 235 9.91 -27.98 10.04
C ASN A 235 10.35 -29.44 9.89
N GLU A 236 11.63 -29.66 9.56
CA GLU A 236 12.19 -31.01 9.40
C GLU A 236 12.05 -31.87 10.66
N GLN A 237 12.02 -31.25 11.85
CA GLN A 237 11.81 -31.88 13.15
C GLN A 237 10.34 -32.13 13.48
N GLN A 238 9.41 -31.92 12.53
CA GLN A 238 7.96 -32.10 12.68
C GLN A 238 7.30 -31.14 13.68
N GLN A 239 7.93 -30.01 14.00
CA GLN A 239 7.34 -28.95 14.82
C GLN A 239 6.45 -28.05 13.96
N ILE A 240 5.30 -27.63 14.51
CA ILE A 240 4.37 -26.70 13.85
C ILE A 240 4.95 -25.30 13.69
N LEU A 241 4.61 -24.62 12.58
CA LEU A 241 5.15 -23.32 12.22
C LEU A 241 4.03 -22.25 12.09
N PRO A 242 3.79 -21.44 13.14
CA PRO A 242 2.78 -20.39 13.12
C PRO A 242 3.28 -19.08 12.48
N GLY A 243 2.33 -18.28 11.98
CA GLY A 243 2.59 -16.94 11.43
C GLY A 243 3.53 -16.95 10.22
N ILE A 244 3.46 -17.97 9.39
CA ILE A 244 4.19 -18.09 8.13
C ILE A 244 3.36 -17.50 7.01
N PHE A 245 3.91 -16.51 6.32
CA PHE A 245 3.29 -15.87 5.17
C PHE A 245 3.73 -16.53 3.86
N GLY A 246 2.78 -16.70 2.94
CA GLY A 246 3.07 -17.21 1.60
C GLY A 246 1.99 -16.86 0.59
N LEU A 247 2.25 -17.29 -0.65
CA LEU A 247 1.40 -17.12 -1.81
C LEU A 247 1.06 -18.50 -2.39
N VAL A 248 -0.18 -18.70 -2.81
CA VAL A 248 -0.61 -19.83 -3.63
C VAL A 248 -0.92 -19.30 -5.02
N THR A 249 -0.40 -19.94 -6.06
CA THR A 249 -0.62 -19.57 -7.46
C THR A 249 -0.67 -20.81 -8.36
N ASP A 250 -1.15 -20.63 -9.59
CA ASP A 250 -1.05 -21.68 -10.61
C ASP A 250 0.42 -21.95 -10.96
N LYS A 251 0.73 -23.22 -11.20
CA LYS A 251 2.04 -23.72 -11.60
C LYS A 251 2.28 -23.56 -13.12
N ALA A 252 1.21 -23.48 -13.91
CA ALA A 252 1.30 -23.42 -15.37
C ALA A 252 1.48 -21.98 -15.90
N ASP A 253 2.16 -21.84 -17.05
CA ASP A 253 2.27 -20.58 -17.81
C ASP A 253 0.90 -20.03 -18.30
N THR A 254 -0.17 -20.80 -18.09
CA THR A 254 -1.56 -20.44 -18.34
C THR A 254 -2.31 -20.47 -17.01
N PHE A 255 -2.57 -19.31 -16.41
CA PHE A 255 -3.31 -19.21 -15.15
C PHE A 255 -4.75 -19.73 -15.30
N THR A 256 -5.06 -20.87 -14.67
CA THR A 256 -6.39 -21.49 -14.63
C THR A 256 -7.20 -21.10 -13.40
N PHE A 257 -6.58 -20.50 -12.39
CA PHE A 257 -7.23 -19.95 -11.18
C PHE A 257 -6.46 -18.76 -10.60
N SER A 258 -7.11 -17.99 -9.73
CA SER A 258 -6.55 -16.80 -9.07
C SER A 258 -5.45 -17.16 -8.05
N SER A 259 -4.57 -16.20 -7.75
CA SER A 259 -3.61 -16.35 -6.66
C SER A 259 -4.20 -15.92 -5.32
N SER A 260 -3.66 -16.44 -4.22
CA SER A 260 -4.15 -16.15 -2.86
C SER A 260 -3.02 -16.10 -1.86
N LEU A 261 -3.03 -15.09 -0.99
CA LEU A 261 -2.09 -14.96 0.12
C LEU A 261 -2.62 -15.69 1.34
N PHE A 262 -1.71 -16.26 2.14
CA PHE A 262 -2.09 -16.90 3.39
C PHE A 262 -1.11 -16.59 4.51
N THR A 263 -1.58 -16.80 5.74
CA THR A 263 -0.76 -16.80 6.95
C THR A 263 -1.19 -17.97 7.80
N THR A 264 -0.24 -18.76 8.30
CA THR A 264 -0.57 -19.84 9.23
C THR A 264 -0.98 -19.32 10.60
N ASP A 265 -1.97 -19.96 11.21
CA ASP A 265 -2.44 -19.70 12.57
C ASP A 265 -1.49 -20.28 13.64
N ASP A 266 -1.89 -20.23 14.91
CA ASP A 266 -1.11 -20.70 16.05
C ASP A 266 -0.84 -22.22 16.02
N ASP A 267 -1.67 -23.00 15.31
CA ASP A 267 -1.50 -24.43 15.10
C ASP A 267 -0.63 -24.74 13.84
N GLY A 268 -0.13 -23.69 13.17
CA GLY A 268 0.64 -23.81 11.94
C GLY A 268 -0.21 -24.16 10.72
N GLN A 269 -1.53 -23.96 10.80
CA GLN A 269 -2.47 -24.31 9.74
C GLN A 269 -2.92 -23.08 8.96
N ALA A 270 -3.26 -23.28 7.69
CA ALA A 270 -3.92 -22.27 6.87
C ALA A 270 -4.95 -22.93 5.95
N ARG A 271 -6.11 -22.28 5.80
CA ARG A 271 -7.05 -22.58 4.74
C ARG A 271 -6.77 -21.63 3.58
N VAL A 272 -6.27 -22.19 2.48
CA VAL A 272 -5.98 -21.44 1.26
C VAL A 272 -7.09 -21.69 0.27
N CYS A 273 -7.66 -20.64 -0.30
CA CYS A 273 -8.72 -20.75 -1.30
C CYS A 273 -8.37 -19.87 -2.50
N VAL A 274 -8.59 -20.44 -3.69
CA VAL A 274 -8.43 -19.79 -4.99
C VAL A 274 -9.73 -19.92 -5.76
N THR A 275 -9.93 -19.02 -6.73
CA THR A 275 -11.13 -18.98 -7.54
C THR A 275 -10.77 -19.36 -8.96
N SER A 276 -11.44 -20.37 -9.52
CA SER A 276 -11.31 -20.72 -10.94
C SER A 276 -12.55 -20.34 -11.72
N THR A 277 -12.32 -19.95 -12.98
CA THR A 277 -13.34 -19.71 -14.00
C THR A 277 -13.13 -20.62 -15.23
N SER A 278 -12.28 -21.64 -15.10
CA SER A 278 -11.99 -22.63 -16.15
C SER A 278 -12.80 -23.90 -15.91
N THR A 279 -13.19 -24.61 -16.96
CA THR A 279 -13.76 -25.98 -16.87
C THR A 279 -12.67 -27.05 -16.76
N ASP A 280 -11.48 -26.75 -17.27
CA ASP A 280 -10.25 -27.52 -17.07
C ASP A 280 -9.44 -26.86 -15.94
N VAL A 281 -9.92 -26.99 -14.70
CA VAL A 281 -9.19 -26.46 -13.54
C VAL A 281 -8.07 -27.41 -13.16
N SER A 282 -6.84 -26.89 -13.10
CA SER A 282 -5.76 -27.63 -12.45
C SER A 282 -6.12 -27.82 -10.97
N THR A 283 -6.21 -29.08 -10.53
CA THR A 283 -6.38 -29.41 -9.10
C THR A 283 -5.06 -29.33 -8.33
N THR A 284 -4.01 -28.79 -8.95
CA THR A 284 -2.70 -28.59 -8.32
C THR A 284 -2.31 -27.13 -8.38
N ALA A 285 -1.89 -26.59 -7.23
CA ALA A 285 -1.34 -25.25 -7.11
C ALA A 285 0.10 -25.29 -6.60
N GLU A 286 0.82 -24.22 -6.85
CA GLU A 286 2.15 -23.99 -6.33
C GLU A 286 2.11 -23.00 -5.16
N LEU A 287 2.71 -23.42 -4.05
CA LEU A 287 2.95 -22.60 -2.87
C LEU A 287 4.31 -21.95 -2.98
N TYR A 288 4.36 -20.64 -2.77
CA TYR A 288 5.56 -19.85 -2.59
C TYR A 288 5.60 -19.38 -1.14
N ILE A 289 6.55 -19.93 -0.39
CA ILE A 289 6.77 -19.55 1.01
C ILE A 289 8.07 -18.78 1.06
N TYR A 290 8.01 -17.55 1.56
CA TYR A 290 9.22 -16.74 1.68
C TYR A 290 10.21 -17.40 2.63
N ASN A 291 11.41 -17.69 2.12
CA ASN A 291 12.49 -18.25 2.90
C ASN A 291 13.40 -17.14 3.39
N VAL A 292 13.39 -16.93 4.70
CA VAL A 292 14.22 -15.91 5.34
C VAL A 292 15.70 -16.28 5.33
N ALA A 293 16.08 -17.56 5.23
CA ALA A 293 17.47 -17.99 5.34
C ALA A 293 18.33 -17.62 4.12
N ASP A 294 17.73 -17.55 2.93
CA ASP A 294 18.43 -17.31 1.65
C ASP A 294 17.81 -16.16 0.83
N LEU A 295 16.83 -15.44 1.39
CA LEU A 295 16.03 -14.40 0.71
C LEU A 295 15.31 -14.92 -0.54
N GLY A 296 15.14 -16.24 -0.65
CA GLY A 296 14.46 -16.91 -1.74
C GLY A 296 13.03 -17.31 -1.40
N PHE A 297 12.50 -18.23 -2.21
CA PHE A 297 11.20 -18.85 -1.97
C PHE A 297 11.37 -20.35 -1.91
N PHE A 298 10.80 -20.97 -0.88
CA PHE A 298 10.52 -22.39 -0.92
C PHE A 298 9.27 -22.59 -1.78
N THR A 299 9.38 -23.47 -2.79
CA THR A 299 8.26 -23.83 -3.65
C THR A 299 7.87 -25.29 -3.49
N THR A 300 6.57 -25.55 -3.38
CA THR A 300 6.02 -26.91 -3.38
C THR A 300 4.65 -26.92 -4.04
N SER A 301 4.24 -28.08 -4.56
CA SER A 301 2.88 -28.25 -5.05
C SER A 301 1.94 -28.71 -3.93
N ILE A 302 0.68 -28.26 -3.97
CA ILE A 302 -0.44 -28.75 -3.17
C ILE A 302 -1.60 -29.12 -4.08
N ASN A 303 -2.45 -30.00 -3.58
CA ASN A 303 -3.73 -30.29 -4.21
C ASN A 303 -4.80 -29.32 -3.70
N LEU A 304 -5.60 -28.82 -4.63
CA LEU A 304 -6.79 -28.01 -4.37
C LEU A 304 -8.04 -28.87 -4.54
N TYR A 305 -9.09 -28.54 -3.81
CA TYR A 305 -10.33 -29.30 -3.81
C TYR A 305 -11.56 -28.42 -3.71
N ASP A 306 -12.72 -28.93 -4.07
CA ASP A 306 -13.99 -28.21 -3.93
C ASP A 306 -14.28 -27.79 -2.49
N GLU A 307 -14.75 -26.56 -2.33
CA GLU A 307 -14.99 -25.93 -1.03
C GLU A 307 -15.90 -26.77 -0.11
N ASP A 308 -16.92 -27.41 -0.66
CA ASP A 308 -17.94 -28.14 0.08
C ASP A 308 -17.49 -29.54 0.54
N ALA A 309 -16.34 -30.02 0.08
CA ALA A 309 -15.87 -31.35 0.43
C ALA A 309 -14.93 -31.32 1.66
N SER A 310 -15.06 -32.31 2.54
CA SER A 310 -14.21 -32.45 3.72
C SER A 310 -12.87 -33.06 3.29
N HIS A 311 -11.82 -32.26 3.32
CA HIS A 311 -10.49 -32.67 2.85
C HIS A 311 -9.46 -32.78 3.96
N GLN A 312 -8.55 -33.75 3.78
CA GLN A 312 -7.44 -33.98 4.68
C GLN A 312 -6.42 -32.84 4.60
N THR A 313 -5.94 -32.38 5.76
CA THR A 313 -4.87 -31.40 5.85
C THR A 313 -3.59 -31.93 5.21
N GLN A 314 -3.01 -31.13 4.30
CA GLN A 314 -1.75 -31.43 3.64
C GLN A 314 -0.59 -30.88 4.48
N VAL A 315 0.24 -31.77 4.99
CA VAL A 315 1.41 -31.41 5.80
C VAL A 315 2.58 -31.10 4.87
N ILE A 316 3.10 -29.88 4.94
CA ILE A 316 4.24 -29.41 4.16
C ILE A 316 5.41 -29.18 5.11
N THR A 317 6.57 -29.74 4.75
CA THR A 317 7.80 -29.57 5.51
C THR A 317 8.67 -28.50 4.84
N ILE A 318 9.06 -27.47 5.59
CA ILE A 318 9.96 -26.40 5.13
C ILE A 318 11.18 -26.30 6.05
N ASP A 319 12.32 -25.89 5.49
CA ASP A 319 13.51 -25.58 6.29
C ASP A 319 13.36 -24.21 6.96
N ARG A 320 12.66 -24.19 8.09
CA ARG A 320 12.47 -22.97 8.89
C ARG A 320 12.39 -23.31 10.36
N ALA A 321 13.16 -22.60 11.18
CA ALA A 321 13.07 -22.73 12.63
C ALA A 321 11.69 -22.27 13.13
N ARG A 322 11.19 -22.95 14.17
CA ARG A 322 9.98 -22.56 14.88
C ARG A 322 10.19 -21.18 15.53
N LYS A 323 9.12 -20.38 15.66
CA LYS A 323 9.17 -19.11 16.40
C LYS A 323 9.05 -19.37 17.90
N CYS A 324 9.95 -18.76 18.66
CA CYS A 324 9.97 -18.71 20.12
C CYS A 324 9.99 -17.25 20.57
N TYR A 325 9.82 -17.01 21.88
CA TYR A 325 9.84 -15.66 22.45
C TYR A 325 10.97 -15.49 23.45
N LEU A 326 11.59 -14.31 23.41
CA LEU A 326 12.49 -13.81 24.44
C LEU A 326 11.78 -12.69 25.19
N GLU A 327 11.71 -12.82 26.51
CA GLU A 327 11.15 -11.81 27.40
C GLU A 327 12.14 -11.41 28.49
N GLY A 328 12.00 -10.20 29.00
CA GLY A 328 12.77 -9.74 30.14
C GLY A 328 12.58 -8.27 30.43
N ASP A 329 13.32 -7.77 31.41
CA ASP A 329 13.25 -6.37 31.82
C ASP A 329 14.60 -5.65 31.65
N VAL A 330 14.52 -4.34 31.40
CA VAL A 330 15.63 -3.40 31.52
C VAL A 330 15.38 -2.52 32.75
N LYS A 331 16.35 -2.48 33.67
CA LYS A 331 16.27 -1.76 34.94
C LYS A 331 17.53 -0.93 35.19
N TYR A 332 17.37 0.16 35.93
CA TYR A 332 18.49 0.91 36.50
C TYR A 332 18.91 0.35 37.87
N PRO A 333 20.06 0.76 38.44
CA PRO A 333 20.56 0.22 39.71
C PRO A 333 19.66 0.56 40.92
N ASP A 334 18.78 1.55 40.76
CA ASP A 334 17.74 1.91 41.74
C ASP A 334 16.41 1.19 41.50
N ASN A 335 16.39 0.20 40.62
CA ASN A 335 15.23 -0.60 40.22
C ASN A 335 14.13 0.20 39.49
N SER A 336 14.42 1.41 39.00
CA SER A 336 13.55 2.11 38.05
C SER A 336 13.61 1.47 36.66
N SER A 337 12.53 1.62 35.88
CA SER A 337 12.42 1.02 34.54
C SER A 337 13.28 1.74 33.50
N GLY A 338 13.91 0.95 32.62
CA GLY A 338 14.54 1.43 31.39
C GLY A 338 13.56 1.36 30.24
N LYS A 339 12.80 2.43 30.03
CA LYS A 339 11.75 2.50 29.00
C LYS A 339 12.30 2.93 27.64
N ASP A 340 11.62 2.50 26.57
CA ASP A 340 11.95 2.86 25.18
C ASP A 340 13.38 2.48 24.76
N HIS A 341 13.95 1.43 25.37
CA HIS A 341 15.24 0.86 24.98
C HIS A 341 15.06 -0.08 23.80
N LEU A 342 15.85 0.09 22.74
CA LEU A 342 15.90 -0.87 21.65
C LEU A 342 16.61 -2.13 22.13
N MET A 343 15.86 -3.23 22.13
CA MET A 343 16.36 -4.58 22.32
C MET A 343 16.56 -5.21 20.95
N PHE A 344 17.71 -5.86 20.75
CA PHE A 344 18.07 -6.47 19.48
C PHE A 344 18.62 -7.87 19.71
N ALA A 345 17.94 -8.89 19.20
CA ALA A 345 18.43 -10.27 19.22
C ALA A 345 19.05 -10.59 17.85
N VAL A 346 20.24 -11.18 17.83
CA VAL A 346 20.95 -11.56 16.61
C VAL A 346 21.34 -13.02 16.69
N GLY A 347 20.80 -13.86 15.80
CA GLY A 347 21.21 -15.26 15.69
C GLY A 347 22.54 -15.46 14.96
N SER A 348 22.86 -16.70 14.60
CA SER A 348 24.06 -17.07 13.82
C SER A 348 24.15 -16.40 12.44
N ASN A 349 23.02 -15.91 11.93
CA ASN A 349 22.89 -15.11 10.71
C ASN A 349 21.96 -13.92 11.00
N PHE A 350 22.18 -12.80 10.32
CA PHE A 350 21.35 -11.60 10.40
C PHE A 350 19.87 -11.87 10.06
N PHE A 351 19.55 -12.91 9.29
CA PHE A 351 18.16 -13.30 9.02
C PHE A 351 17.41 -13.86 10.23
N PHE A 352 18.13 -14.30 11.27
CA PHE A 352 17.57 -14.69 12.57
C PHE A 352 17.62 -13.55 13.58
N SER A 353 17.69 -12.29 13.10
CA SER A 353 17.67 -11.13 13.97
C SER A 353 16.26 -10.55 14.10
N ASN A 354 15.95 -10.05 15.29
CA ASN A 354 14.70 -9.36 15.55
C ASN A 354 14.92 -8.27 16.60
N PHE A 355 14.08 -7.24 16.59
CA PHE A 355 14.19 -6.10 17.48
C PHE A 355 12.84 -5.62 17.97
N GLY A 356 12.88 -4.88 19.07
CA GLY A 356 11.69 -4.31 19.70
C GLY A 356 12.09 -3.39 20.83
N ASN A 357 11.20 -2.49 21.22
CA ASN A 357 11.48 -1.55 22.31
C ASN A 357 10.91 -2.06 23.62
N THR A 358 11.56 -1.69 24.73
CA THR A 358 10.96 -1.86 26.05
C THR A 358 9.74 -0.94 26.22
N ASP A 359 8.74 -1.43 26.93
CA ASP A 359 7.55 -0.66 27.29
C ASP A 359 7.82 0.36 28.42
N GLN A 360 6.76 0.98 28.95
CA GLN A 360 6.88 1.96 30.04
C GLN A 360 7.38 1.35 31.36
N GLN A 361 7.22 0.04 31.54
CA GLN A 361 7.70 -0.74 32.67
C GLN A 361 9.12 -1.27 32.45
N GLY A 362 9.69 -1.07 31.26
CA GLY A 362 11.02 -1.56 30.90
C GLY A 362 11.00 -3.01 30.40
N HIS A 363 9.82 -3.58 30.16
CA HIS A 363 9.66 -4.95 29.71
C HIS A 363 9.75 -5.05 28.18
N TYR A 364 10.38 -6.11 27.67
CA TYR A 364 10.43 -6.42 26.24
C TYR A 364 9.95 -7.85 25.97
N SER A 365 9.37 -8.05 24.79
CA SER A 365 9.05 -9.37 24.23
C SER A 365 9.42 -9.39 22.75
N LEU A 366 10.29 -10.31 22.35
CA LEU A 366 10.85 -10.40 21.00
C LEU A 366 10.62 -11.79 20.41
N PRO A 367 9.99 -11.91 19.24
CA PRO A 367 9.91 -13.20 18.55
C PRO A 367 11.26 -13.53 17.91
N VAL A 368 11.82 -14.69 18.21
CA VAL A 368 13.08 -15.19 17.64
C VAL A 368 12.93 -16.63 17.17
N SER A 369 13.99 -17.24 16.67
CA SER A 369 13.96 -18.65 16.25
C SER A 369 14.29 -19.55 17.44
N CYS A 370 13.50 -20.59 17.66
CA CYS A 370 13.80 -21.63 18.65
C CYS A 370 15.11 -22.35 18.30
N ASP A 371 15.77 -22.93 19.30
CA ASP A 371 16.95 -23.79 19.14
C ASP A 371 18.17 -23.14 18.45
N ILE A 372 18.11 -21.83 18.16
CA ILE A 372 19.22 -21.02 17.65
C ILE A 372 19.79 -20.20 18.80
N GLU A 373 21.12 -20.18 18.90
CA GLU A 373 21.81 -19.28 19.83
C GLU A 373 21.71 -17.84 19.32
N HIS A 374 21.19 -16.96 20.18
CA HIS A 374 21.00 -15.55 19.92
C HIS A 374 21.86 -14.71 20.86
N LYS A 375 22.49 -13.67 20.31
CA LYS A 375 23.06 -12.57 21.08
C LYS A 375 22.01 -11.50 21.26
N LEU A 376 21.53 -11.32 22.48
CA LEU A 376 20.56 -10.30 22.86
C LEU A 376 21.28 -9.06 23.40
N TYR A 377 21.03 -7.92 22.77
CA TYR A 377 21.61 -6.63 23.10
C TYR A 377 20.53 -5.71 23.71
N ASN A 378 20.89 -4.97 24.76
CA ASN A 378 20.30 -3.65 24.97
C ASN A 378 21.01 -2.68 24.03
N TYR A 379 20.56 -2.63 22.78
CA TYR A 379 21.28 -1.97 21.69
C TYR A 379 21.43 -0.46 21.92
N SER A 380 20.39 0.21 22.44
CA SER A 380 20.45 1.63 22.77
C SER A 380 21.54 1.93 23.82
N ALA A 381 21.61 1.15 24.89
CA ALA A 381 22.65 1.33 25.93
C ALA A 381 24.04 0.95 25.40
N PHE A 382 24.14 -0.13 24.63
CA PHE A 382 25.38 -0.61 24.04
C PHE A 382 25.99 0.45 23.11
N LEU A 383 25.20 1.00 22.20
CA LEU A 383 25.68 2.02 21.27
C LEU A 383 26.12 3.29 21.99
N LEU A 384 25.35 3.75 22.98
CA LEU A 384 25.73 4.92 23.77
C LEU A 384 27.05 4.70 24.52
N SER A 385 27.28 3.49 25.06
CA SER A 385 28.55 3.09 25.66
C SER A 385 29.70 3.17 24.65
N VAL A 386 29.51 2.64 23.44
CA VAL A 386 30.50 2.68 22.35
C VAL A 386 30.81 4.12 21.92
N LEU A 387 29.80 4.99 21.78
CA LEU A 387 29.99 6.41 21.44
C LEU A 387 30.80 7.15 22.51
N LEU A 388 30.72 6.71 23.77
CA LEU A 388 31.51 7.23 24.89
C LEU A 388 32.90 6.58 25.01
N GLY A 389 33.27 5.69 24.08
CA GLY A 389 34.55 4.99 24.07
C GLY A 389 34.63 3.83 25.09
N ASN A 390 33.49 3.37 25.58
CA ASN A 390 33.38 2.23 26.49
C ASN A 390 32.86 1.00 25.75
N THR A 391 33.23 -0.18 26.26
CA THR A 391 32.69 -1.47 25.84
C THR A 391 32.24 -2.18 27.11
N ASP A 392 30.94 -2.42 27.23
CA ASP A 392 30.33 -3.06 28.39
C ASP A 392 29.64 -4.34 27.95
N ASP A 393 30.30 -5.47 28.20
CA ASP A 393 29.82 -6.79 27.81
C ASP A 393 28.55 -7.18 28.59
N THR A 394 28.21 -6.50 29.70
CA THR A 394 26.96 -6.75 30.44
C THR A 394 25.70 -6.34 29.68
N LEU A 395 25.87 -5.58 28.60
CA LEU A 395 24.80 -5.16 27.69
C LEU A 395 24.50 -6.19 26.60
N ILE A 396 25.17 -7.34 26.64
CA ILE A 396 25.04 -8.46 25.71
C ILE A 396 24.78 -9.73 26.51
N LYS A 397 23.82 -10.54 26.10
CA LYS A 397 23.56 -11.87 26.67
C LYS A 397 23.43 -12.89 25.57
N ASP A 398 24.11 -14.01 25.73
CA ASP A 398 23.87 -15.20 24.89
C ASP A 398 22.65 -15.94 25.46
N VAL A 399 21.69 -16.24 24.60
CA VAL A 399 20.40 -16.84 24.95
C VAL A 399 20.01 -17.86 23.90
N LYS A 400 19.46 -19.00 24.32
CA LYS A 400 18.96 -20.03 23.40
C LYS A 400 17.69 -20.62 23.99
N ILE A 401 16.62 -20.68 23.19
CA ILE A 401 15.33 -21.23 23.61
C ILE A 401 15.31 -22.72 23.26
N ASP A 402 15.68 -23.57 24.22
CA ASP A 402 15.77 -25.02 24.03
C ASP A 402 15.18 -25.85 25.19
N GLY A 403 14.55 -25.18 26.16
CA GLY A 403 13.95 -25.78 27.34
C GLY A 403 14.94 -26.09 28.45
N ILE A 404 16.19 -25.62 28.33
CA ILE A 404 17.25 -25.80 29.33
C ILE A 404 17.68 -24.42 29.83
N LYS A 405 17.19 -24.04 31.01
CA LYS A 405 17.58 -22.80 31.67
C LYS A 405 19.11 -22.62 31.76
N ALA A 406 19.63 -21.61 31.07
CA ALA A 406 21.00 -21.14 31.16
C ALA A 406 21.23 -20.14 32.30
N ASP A 407 22.50 -19.81 32.59
CA ASP A 407 22.88 -18.83 33.63
C ASP A 407 22.40 -17.40 33.31
N THR A 408 22.19 -17.09 32.03
CA THR A 408 21.66 -15.80 31.55
C THR A 408 20.14 -15.69 31.67
N GLU A 409 19.47 -16.76 32.10
CA GLU A 409 18.02 -16.91 32.05
C GLU A 409 17.41 -17.07 33.45
N GLN A 410 16.18 -16.57 33.61
CA GLN A 410 15.33 -16.81 34.77
C GLN A 410 14.58 -18.14 34.61
N SER A 411 14.07 -18.41 33.40
CA SER A 411 13.38 -19.64 33.01
C SER A 411 13.46 -19.87 31.50
N ASP A 412 13.38 -21.14 31.09
CA ASP A 412 13.20 -21.57 29.71
C ASP A 412 12.24 -22.77 29.70
N ASP A 413 11.14 -22.69 28.95
CA ASP A 413 10.20 -23.79 28.77
C ASP A 413 10.25 -24.43 27.37
N GLY A 414 11.19 -24.00 26.53
CA GLY A 414 11.38 -24.43 25.15
C GLY A 414 10.52 -23.68 24.14
N ASN A 415 9.62 -22.78 24.56
CA ASN A 415 8.86 -21.86 23.70
C ASN A 415 9.12 -20.39 24.07
N LEU A 416 9.34 -20.14 25.36
CA LEU A 416 9.59 -18.84 25.96
C LEU A 416 10.80 -18.93 26.88
N VAL A 417 11.75 -18.04 26.66
CA VAL A 417 12.81 -17.74 27.63
C VAL A 417 12.51 -16.41 28.29
N VAL A 418 12.54 -16.40 29.63
CA VAL A 418 12.61 -15.18 30.42
C VAL A 418 14.06 -14.96 30.78
N VAL A 419 14.67 -13.92 30.22
CA VAL A 419 16.07 -13.57 30.41
C VAL A 419 16.25 -12.84 31.75
N ASN A 420 17.41 -13.01 32.40
CA ASN A 420 17.76 -12.18 33.55
C ASN A 420 17.67 -10.69 33.19
N ASP A 421 17.35 -9.83 34.16
CA ASP A 421 17.23 -8.39 33.91
C ASP A 421 18.53 -7.80 33.35
N PHE A 422 18.40 -6.85 32.42
CA PHE A 422 19.49 -5.95 32.07
C PHE A 422 19.54 -4.82 33.09
N VAL A 423 20.47 -4.90 34.04
CA VAL A 423 20.72 -3.81 34.99
C VAL A 423 21.74 -2.86 34.40
N ILE A 424 21.27 -1.76 33.82
CA ILE A 424 22.10 -0.80 33.09
C ILE A 424 22.48 0.41 33.95
N ALA A 425 23.70 0.92 33.76
CA ALA A 425 24.10 2.18 34.39
C ALA A 425 23.34 3.36 33.79
N TYR A 426 23.22 4.44 34.57
CA TYR A 426 22.87 5.74 34.02
C TYR A 426 24.02 6.18 33.10
N ASN A 427 23.71 6.37 31.81
CA ASN A 427 24.70 6.78 30.82
C ASN A 427 24.70 8.29 30.65
N GLN A 428 25.88 8.86 30.46
CA GLN A 428 26.00 10.27 30.11
C GLN A 428 25.45 10.52 28.69
N PRO A 429 24.67 11.58 28.45
CA PRO A 429 24.34 12.03 27.10
C PRO A 429 25.60 12.28 26.26
N TYR A 430 25.62 11.78 25.02
CA TYR A 430 26.69 12.07 24.08
C TYR A 430 26.43 13.43 23.41
N ILE A 431 27.33 14.39 23.61
CA ILE A 431 27.20 15.75 23.10
C ILE A 431 28.25 16.00 22.02
N PHE A 432 27.79 16.51 20.87
CA PHE A 432 28.65 16.99 19.80
C PHE A 432 28.46 18.51 19.63
N PRO A 433 29.40 19.34 20.13
CA PRO A 433 29.37 20.77 19.87
C PRO A 433 30.03 21.10 18.53
N LEU A 434 29.35 21.90 17.71
CA LEU A 434 29.85 22.42 16.44
C LEU A 434 29.75 23.95 16.46
N LEU A 435 30.90 24.63 16.39
CA LEU A 435 30.91 26.10 16.36
C LEU A 435 30.67 26.61 14.94
N GLN A 436 29.77 27.58 14.83
CA GLN A 436 29.54 28.33 13.61
C GLN A 436 30.13 29.74 13.79
N LEU A 437 31.36 29.91 13.32
CA LEU A 437 32.17 31.13 13.48
C LEU A 437 31.56 32.39 12.86
N THR A 438 30.71 32.25 11.84
CA THR A 438 30.18 33.41 11.11
C THR A 438 29.21 34.26 11.93
N ASN A 439 28.65 33.73 13.03
CA ASN A 439 27.59 34.39 13.79
C ASN A 439 27.77 34.34 15.33
N ASN A 440 28.96 33.98 15.84
CA ASN A 440 29.20 33.70 17.28
C ASN A 440 28.16 32.74 17.91
N LYS A 441 27.73 31.76 17.13
CA LYS A 441 26.74 30.75 17.54
C LYS A 441 27.41 29.41 17.70
N LEU A 442 27.10 28.72 18.80
CA LEU A 442 27.50 27.33 19.02
C LEU A 442 26.28 26.43 18.82
N GLY A 443 26.32 25.61 17.77
CA GLY A 443 25.38 24.51 17.60
C GLY A 443 25.77 23.36 18.52
N VAL A 444 24.83 22.81 19.26
CA VAL A 444 25.05 21.63 20.10
C VAL A 444 23.99 20.61 19.81
N THR A 445 24.45 19.41 19.47
CA THR A 445 23.59 18.24 19.26
C THR A 445 23.81 17.26 20.40
N ALA A 446 22.72 16.80 21.00
CA ALA A 446 22.70 15.83 22.06
C ALA A 446 22.08 14.52 21.57
N TYR A 447 22.78 13.41 21.80
CA TYR A 447 22.29 12.05 21.62
C TYR A 447 22.15 11.40 23.00
N ALA A 448 20.95 10.95 23.33
CA ALA A 448 20.65 10.33 24.62
C ALA A 448 19.49 9.35 24.52
N LEU A 449 19.23 8.60 25.59
CA LEU A 449 17.99 7.82 25.68
C LEU A 449 16.79 8.77 25.80
N SER A 450 15.64 8.38 25.27
CA SER A 450 14.45 9.26 25.21
C SER A 450 14.04 9.78 26.58
N GLU A 451 14.10 8.92 27.58
CA GLU A 451 13.80 9.21 28.98
C GLU A 451 14.77 10.16 29.69
N GLN A 452 15.93 10.47 29.08
CA GLN A 452 16.84 11.48 29.61
C GLN A 452 16.42 12.89 29.22
N PHE A 453 15.56 13.03 28.21
CA PHE A 453 15.00 14.32 27.83
C PHE A 453 13.79 14.69 28.69
N PRO A 454 13.58 15.99 28.97
CA PRO A 454 14.43 17.11 28.57
C PRO A 454 15.76 17.19 29.32
N ILE A 455 16.82 17.66 28.62
CA ILE A 455 18.16 17.84 29.20
C ILE A 455 18.42 19.34 29.36
N GLN A 456 18.68 19.81 30.58
CA GLN A 456 19.15 21.17 30.81
C GLN A 456 20.66 21.21 30.51
N VAL A 457 21.07 21.95 29.49
CA VAL A 457 22.47 22.08 29.08
C VAL A 457 22.98 23.48 29.40
N THR A 458 24.10 23.55 30.10
CA THR A 458 24.79 24.79 30.44
C THR A 458 26.20 24.75 29.88
N ILE A 459 26.53 25.71 29.02
CA ILE A 459 27.80 25.77 28.32
C ILE A 459 28.56 27.00 28.80
N THR A 460 29.82 26.80 29.17
CA THR A 460 30.74 27.87 29.53
C THR A 460 31.92 27.87 28.56
N ILE A 461 32.13 28.98 27.86
CA ILE A 461 33.24 29.12 26.89
C ILE A 461 34.43 29.76 27.57
N ARG A 462 35.60 29.14 27.44
CA ARG A 462 36.87 29.59 28.04
C ARG A 462 38.02 29.55 27.04
N ASN A 463 39.10 30.26 27.36
CA ASN A 463 40.38 30.10 26.66
C ASN A 463 41.12 28.83 27.10
N GLN A 464 42.20 28.49 26.41
CA GLN A 464 42.96 27.24 26.60
C GLN A 464 43.45 26.97 28.03
N ASP A 465 43.88 28.00 28.75
CA ASP A 465 44.35 27.86 30.13
C ASP A 465 43.23 28.02 31.17
N GLY A 466 42.01 28.32 30.73
CA GLY A 466 40.82 28.50 31.56
C GLY A 466 40.77 29.83 32.34
N SER A 467 41.75 30.72 32.15
CA SER A 467 41.87 32.00 32.86
C SER A 467 40.81 33.03 32.45
N ILE A 468 40.32 32.96 31.22
CA ILE A 468 39.31 33.87 30.66
C ILE A 468 38.04 33.08 30.35
N GLN A 469 36.90 33.56 30.85
CA GLN A 469 35.57 33.07 30.50
C GLN A 469 34.90 34.06 29.55
N TYR A 470 34.61 33.63 28.32
CA TYR A 470 33.98 34.46 27.29
C TYR A 470 32.47 34.55 27.47
N GLY A 471 31.84 33.47 27.93
CA GLY A 471 30.40 33.47 28.14
C GLY A 471 29.89 32.22 28.84
N LYS A 472 28.67 32.31 29.36
CA LYS A 472 27.91 31.18 29.92
C LYS A 472 26.47 31.28 29.43
N SER A 473 25.96 30.21 28.84
CA SER A 473 24.59 30.12 28.35
C SER A 473 23.96 28.81 28.81
N SER A 474 22.65 28.82 29.04
CA SER A 474 21.91 27.66 29.52
C SER A 474 20.58 27.55 28.78
N GLN A 475 20.29 26.37 28.24
CA GLN A 475 19.07 26.08 27.51
C GLN A 475 18.59 24.67 27.79
N GLN A 476 17.28 24.47 27.69
CA GLN A 476 16.67 23.15 27.78
C GLN A 476 16.58 22.54 26.39
N MET A 477 17.13 21.34 26.23
CA MET A 477 17.02 20.55 25.00
C MET A 477 15.84 19.59 25.13
N VAL A 478 14.95 19.60 24.13
CA VAL A 478 13.76 18.73 24.02
C VAL A 478 13.79 18.01 22.68
N VAL A 479 13.29 16.77 22.65
CA VAL A 479 13.16 15.99 21.40
C VAL A 479 12.01 16.58 20.58
N ASN A 480 12.27 16.96 19.33
CA ASN A 480 11.23 17.55 18.47
C ASN A 480 10.84 16.54 17.37
N SER A 481 9.65 15.96 17.50
CA SER A 481 9.19 14.76 16.76
C SER A 481 9.09 14.88 15.23
N LYS A 482 9.34 16.06 14.64
CA LYS A 482 9.15 16.31 13.19
C LYS A 482 10.43 16.53 12.38
N GLN A 483 11.60 16.70 13.00
CA GLN A 483 12.84 17.06 12.27
C GLN A 483 14.02 16.13 12.54
N ASP A 484 13.91 15.29 13.57
CA ASP A 484 15.02 14.56 14.20
C ASP A 484 14.96 13.03 13.97
N ALA A 485 14.06 12.57 13.10
CA ALA A 485 13.69 11.14 12.97
C ALA A 485 14.49 10.33 11.93
N SER A 486 15.46 10.91 11.22
CA SER A 486 16.09 10.23 10.06
C SER A 486 17.34 9.41 10.36
N ASP A 487 18.09 9.70 11.44
CA ASP A 487 19.48 9.23 11.49
C ASP A 487 19.74 8.09 12.49
N LEU A 488 19.04 8.04 13.62
CA LEU A 488 19.20 6.99 14.65
C LEU A 488 17.85 6.71 15.34
N TRP A 489 17.01 5.86 14.75
CA TRP A 489 15.67 5.52 15.30
C TRP A 489 15.67 4.87 16.70
N TYR A 490 16.85 4.64 17.28
CA TYR A 490 17.10 3.97 18.56
C TYR A 490 17.76 4.87 19.63
N LEU A 491 18.08 6.13 19.31
CA LEU A 491 18.49 7.18 20.25
C LEU A 491 17.66 8.43 19.99
N SER A 492 17.36 9.19 21.04
CA SER A 492 16.75 10.50 20.88
C SER A 492 17.82 11.55 20.62
N ILE A 493 17.53 12.42 19.65
CA ILE A 493 18.39 13.53 19.27
C ILE A 493 17.68 14.86 19.53
N SER A 494 18.44 15.86 19.95
CA SER A 494 17.99 17.25 20.01
C SER A 494 19.15 18.14 19.62
N SER A 495 18.89 19.16 18.81
CA SER A 495 19.88 20.18 18.43
C SER A 495 19.42 21.55 18.89
N GLN A 496 20.32 22.32 19.50
CA GLN A 496 20.07 23.69 19.94
C GLN A 496 21.22 24.60 19.56
N THR A 497 20.93 25.89 19.42
CA THR A 497 21.93 26.92 19.14
C THR A 497 22.05 27.87 20.32
N PHE A 498 23.28 28.03 20.80
CA PHE A 498 23.62 28.91 21.90
C PHE A 498 24.32 30.16 21.34
N ASP A 499 23.77 31.32 21.65
CA ASP A 499 24.39 32.60 21.31
C ASP A 499 25.48 32.93 22.35
N PHE A 500 26.66 33.31 21.86
CA PHE A 500 27.75 33.82 22.68
C PHE A 500 28.28 35.13 22.08
N ASP A 501 28.90 35.96 22.91
CA ASP A 501 29.65 37.12 22.44
C ASP A 501 31.14 36.79 22.59
N ILE A 502 31.75 36.28 21.51
CA ILE A 502 33.13 35.81 21.53
C ILE A 502 33.95 36.73 20.63
N ASP A 503 34.95 37.38 21.23
CA ASP A 503 35.95 38.12 20.48
C ASP A 503 36.99 37.12 19.95
N THR A 504 37.07 36.98 18.62
CA THR A 504 37.72 35.86 17.92
C THR A 504 39.23 36.06 17.70
N ASP A 505 39.89 36.85 18.54
CA ASP A 505 41.34 37.08 18.49
C ASP A 505 42.14 35.78 18.76
N ASN A 506 42.30 34.95 17.70
CA ASN A 506 43.23 33.83 17.50
C ASN A 506 43.46 32.81 18.63
N ASN A 507 42.61 32.77 19.66
CA ASN A 507 42.76 31.88 20.80
C ASN A 507 41.98 30.59 20.58
N GLN A 508 42.60 29.45 20.91
CA GLN A 508 41.92 28.17 20.96
C GLN A 508 40.85 28.21 22.07
N LEU A 509 39.59 27.99 21.68
CA LEU A 509 38.43 28.02 22.58
C LEU A 509 38.07 26.62 23.06
N PHE A 510 37.59 26.56 24.30
CA PHE A 510 37.13 25.34 24.95
C PHE A 510 35.73 25.55 25.53
N ALA A 511 34.90 24.53 25.42
CA ALA A 511 33.60 24.47 26.09
C ALA A 511 33.65 23.54 27.30
N ASP A 512 33.24 24.05 28.46
CA ASP A 512 32.82 23.24 29.60
C ASP A 512 31.29 23.10 29.54
N ILE A 513 30.80 21.87 29.47
CA ILE A 513 29.38 21.55 29.31
C ILE A 513 28.90 20.84 30.57
N GLU A 514 27.96 21.45 31.28
CA GLU A 514 27.25 20.87 32.41
C GLU A 514 25.83 20.51 31.96
N MET A 515 25.39 19.28 32.27
CA MET A 515 24.06 18.81 31.89
C MET A 515 23.30 18.28 33.09
N VAL A 516 22.00 18.52 33.13
CA VAL A 516 21.07 17.88 34.07
C VAL A 516 19.99 17.19 33.25
N ASP A 517 19.93 15.87 33.30
CA ASP A 517 18.91 15.11 32.58
C ASP A 517 17.56 15.11 33.31
N ALA A 518 16.51 14.60 32.66
CA ALA A 518 15.17 14.53 33.22
C ALA A 518 15.06 13.66 34.48
N LYS A 519 16.06 12.80 34.73
CA LYS A 519 16.18 11.99 35.95
C LYS A 519 16.98 12.71 37.05
N GLY A 520 17.39 13.95 36.82
CA GLY A 520 18.13 14.79 37.77
C GLY A 520 19.60 14.41 37.93
N LYS A 521 20.17 13.60 37.03
CA LYS A 521 21.60 13.29 37.06
C LYS A 521 22.40 14.44 36.46
N ASN A 522 23.50 14.76 37.12
CA ASN A 522 24.41 15.82 36.71
C ASN A 522 25.60 15.22 35.96
N TRP A 523 25.86 15.75 34.78
CA TRP A 523 26.95 15.33 33.91
C TRP A 523 27.86 16.52 33.61
N LYS A 524 29.17 16.28 33.50
CA LYS A 524 30.14 17.33 33.15
C LYS A 524 31.12 16.85 32.11
N ILE A 525 31.21 17.58 31.01
CA ILE A 525 32.22 17.40 29.97
C ILE A 525 33.12 18.63 30.03
N ASN A 526 34.39 18.42 30.37
CA ASN A 526 35.34 19.52 30.48
C ASN A 526 36.20 19.59 29.21
N LYS A 527 36.54 20.82 28.81
CA LYS A 527 37.52 21.09 27.75
C LYS A 527 37.21 20.41 26.40
N VAL A 528 35.98 20.55 25.90
CA VAL A 528 35.71 20.19 24.51
C VAL A 528 36.37 21.24 23.62
N THR A 529 37.37 20.83 22.84
CA THR A 529 38.02 21.72 21.87
C THR A 529 36.99 22.14 20.83
N ILE A 530 36.88 23.44 20.62
CA ILE A 530 35.99 23.99 19.62
C ILE A 530 36.81 24.15 18.34
N SER A 531 36.66 23.23 17.39
CA SER A 531 37.34 23.28 16.09
C SER A 531 36.67 24.28 15.15
N ASN A 532 37.49 25.04 14.42
CA ASN A 532 37.05 25.94 13.35
C ASN A 532 36.46 25.21 12.15
#